data_AF-A0A2J7VPF7-F1
#
_entry.id   AF-A0A2J7VPF7-F1
#
_cell.length_a   1.000
_cell.length_b   1.000
_cell.length_c   1.000
_cell.angle_alpha   90.00
_cell.angle_beta   90.00
_cell.angle_gamma   90.00
#
_symmetry.space_group_name_H-M   'P 1'
#
loop_
_entity.id
_entity.type
_entity.pdbx_description
1 polymer ?
#
loop_
_entity_poly.entity_id
_entity_poly.type
_entity_poly.pdbx_seq_one_letter_code
_entity_poly.pdbx_strand_id
1 'polypeptide(L)' 'MKEIRLRWSKDIATDDEQLTVEGVPAHHGGGLWRPDTPENRQALEQAMKAGNETYGSGTHWIEEREG' A
#
# COMPACT_ATOMS: atom_id res chain seq x y z
N MET A 1 -2.92 16.60 10.78
CA MET A 1 -2.14 15.40 11.19
C MET A 1 -1.64 14.73 9.94
N LYS A 2 -0.36 14.32 9.86
CA LYS A 2 0.15 13.67 8.63
C LYS A 2 -0.42 12.26 8.51
N GLU A 3 -0.79 11.88 7.29
CA GLU A 3 -1.29 10.54 6.97
C GLU A 3 -0.46 9.89 5.88
N ILE A 4 -0.41 8.56 5.91
CA ILE A 4 0.34 7.71 4.97
C ILE A 4 -0.53 6.59 4.42
N ARG A 5 -0.21 6.12 3.22
CA ARG A 5 -0.87 4.98 2.57
C ARG A 5 0.11 4.23 1.67
N LEU A 6 0.00 2.91 1.63
CA LEU A 6 0.68 2.10 0.61
C LEU A 6 -0.05 2.19 -0.73
N ARG A 7 0.68 2.49 -1.79
CA ARG A 7 0.24 2.42 -3.18
C ARG A 7 0.98 1.33 -3.93
N TRP A 8 0.37 0.93 -5.03
CA TRP A 8 0.98 0.06 -6.02
C TRP A 8 0.61 0.48 -7.44
N SER A 9 1.39 0.03 -8.41
CA SER A 9 1.11 0.28 -9.83
C SER A 9 -0.28 -0.25 -10.20
N LYS A 10 -0.96 0.50 -11.07
CA LYS A 10 -2.28 0.13 -11.62
C LYS A 10 -2.26 -1.23 -12.31
N ASP A 11 -1.10 -1.64 -12.83
CA ASP A 11 -0.93 -2.89 -13.58
C ASP A 11 -0.86 -4.12 -12.64
N ILE A 12 -0.72 -3.92 -11.33
CA ILE A 12 -0.77 -4.99 -10.31
C ILE A 12 -2.19 -5.20 -9.80
N ALA A 13 -3.00 -4.13 -9.77
CA ALA A 13 -4.36 -4.15 -9.24
C ALA A 13 -5.39 -4.84 -10.17
N THR A 14 -4.97 -5.33 -11.34
CA THR A 14 -5.85 -5.94 -12.34
C THR A 14 -5.91 -7.46 -12.27
N ASP A 15 -4.89 -8.12 -11.69
CA ASP A 15 -4.80 -9.59 -11.64
C ASP A 15 -5.08 -10.19 -10.25
N ASP A 16 -5.21 -9.36 -9.22
CA ASP A 16 -5.14 -9.81 -7.84
C ASP A 16 -6.48 -9.65 -7.10
N GLU A 17 -7.41 -10.57 -7.35
CA GLU A 17 -8.55 -10.85 -6.43
C GLU A 17 -8.07 -11.27 -5.02
N GLN A 18 -6.76 -11.54 -4.85
CA GLN A 18 -6.13 -12.03 -3.63
C GLN A 18 -5.64 -10.93 -2.66
N LEU A 19 -5.67 -9.63 -3.02
CA LEU A 19 -5.36 -8.55 -2.06
C LEU A 19 -6.54 -8.21 -1.13
N THR A 20 -7.57 -9.05 -1.08
CA THR A 20 -8.67 -8.94 -0.11
C THR A 20 -8.27 -9.58 1.21
N VAL A 21 -7.76 -8.79 2.15
CA VAL A 21 -7.87 -9.18 3.57
C VAL A 21 -9.35 -9.09 3.91
N GLU A 22 -9.98 -10.25 4.10
CA GLU A 22 -11.37 -10.47 4.55
C GLU A 22 -12.34 -9.30 4.31
N GLY A 23 -12.90 -9.24 3.10
CA GLY A 23 -14.07 -8.40 2.81
C GLY A 23 -13.82 -6.92 2.53
N VAL A 24 -12.56 -6.46 2.51
CA VAL A 24 -12.23 -5.11 2.04
C VAL A 24 -11.75 -5.20 0.59
N PRO A 25 -12.48 -4.62 -0.39
CA PRO A 25 -12.02 -4.61 -1.77
C PRO A 25 -10.66 -3.90 -1.84
N ALA A 26 -9.68 -4.56 -2.44
CA ALA A 26 -8.41 -3.92 -2.77
C ALA A 26 -8.72 -2.74 -3.68
N HIS A 27 -8.68 -1.51 -3.14
CA HIS A 27 -8.96 -0.33 -3.94
C HIS A 27 -7.91 -0.25 -5.05
N HIS A 28 -8.36 -0.08 -6.30
CA HIS A 28 -7.48 0.03 -7.45
C HIS A 28 -6.38 1.08 -7.20
N GLY A 29 -5.15 0.58 -6.99
CA GLY A 29 -3.93 1.36 -6.82
C GLY A 29 -3.50 1.65 -5.38
N GLY A 30 -4.18 1.24 -4.31
CA GLY A 30 -3.64 1.46 -2.96
C GLY A 30 -4.53 1.08 -1.78
N GLY A 31 -3.95 1.07 -0.58
CA GLY A 31 -4.64 0.78 0.69
C GLY A 31 -5.51 1.94 1.20
N LEU A 32 -5.79 1.95 2.50
CA LEU A 32 -6.44 3.07 3.19
C LEU A 32 -5.40 4.06 3.72
N TRP A 33 -5.77 5.33 3.81
CA TRP A 33 -4.99 6.34 4.54
C TRP A 33 -5.02 6.04 6.04
N ARG A 34 -3.85 6.16 6.69
CA ARG A 34 -3.67 5.95 8.12
C ARG A 34 -2.85 7.10 8.71
N PRO A 35 -3.01 7.44 10.00
CA PRO A 35 -2.11 8.38 10.66
C PRO A 35 -0.64 7.95 10.54
N ASP A 36 0.26 8.91 10.32
CA ASP A 36 1.71 8.68 10.26
C ASP A 36 2.28 8.47 11.66
N THR A 37 2.05 7.29 12.22
CA THR A 37 2.70 6.82 13.45
C THR A 37 3.87 5.92 13.10
N PRO A 38 4.88 5.76 13.99
CA PRO A 38 6.00 4.85 13.76
C PRO A 38 5.56 3.43 13.41
N GLU A 39 4.53 2.92 14.08
CA GLU A 39 4.00 1.56 13.85
C GLU A 39 3.35 1.42 12.47
N ASN A 40 2.54 2.40 12.07
CA ASN A 40 1.92 2.40 10.74
C ASN A 40 2.97 2.51 9.64
N ARG A 41 3.97 3.39 9.81
CA ARG A 41 5.04 3.56 8.82
C ARG A 41 5.85 2.29 8.66
N GLN A 42 6.26 1.65 9.75
CA GLN A 42 7.00 0.39 9.71
C GLN A 42 6.22 -0.72 9.00
N ALA A 43 4.92 -0.84 9.28
CA ALA A 43 4.07 -1.84 8.61
C ALA A 43 3.96 -1.58 7.09
N LEU A 44 3.79 -0.32 6.68
CA LEU A 44 3.72 0.03 5.26
C LEU A 44 5.07 -0.12 4.55
N GLU A 45 6.21 0.14 5.22
CA GLU A 45 7.55 -0.08 4.66
C GLU A 45 7.82 -1.58 4.42
N GLN A 46 7.40 -2.45 5.33
CA GLN A 46 7.50 -3.90 5.15
C GLN A 46 6.65 -4.38 3.97
N ALA A 47 5.41 -3.91 3.87
CA ALA A 47 4.52 -4.25 2.76
C ALA A 47 5.03 -3.69 1.41
N MET A 48 5.57 -2.47 1.41
CA MET A 48 6.21 -1.87 0.23
C MET A 48 7.42 -2.69 -0.23
N LYS A 49 8.26 -3.13 0.71
CA LYS A 49 9.42 -3.96 0.40
C LYS A 49 8.98 -5.31 -0.20
N ALA A 50 8.05 -6.00 0.45
CA ALA A 50 7.53 -7.27 -0.04
C ALA A 50 6.88 -7.14 -1.44
N GLY A 51 6.07 -6.10 -1.65
CA GLY A 51 5.47 -5.84 -2.95
C GLY A 51 6.50 -5.55 -4.04
N ASN A 52 7.53 -4.76 -3.75
CA ASN A 52 8.62 -4.49 -4.69
C ASN A 52 9.48 -5.74 -4.98
N GLU A 53 9.66 -6.64 -4.01
CA GLU A 53 10.36 -7.91 -4.22
C GLU A 53 9.56 -8.87 -5.11
N THR A 54 8.24 -8.92 -4.95
CA THR A 54 7.36 -9.82 -5.71
C THR A 54 7.09 -9.32 -7.14
N TYR A 55 6.78 -8.03 -7.30
CA TYR A 55 6.29 -7.48 -8.56
C TYR A 55 7.32 -6.62 -9.30
N GLY A 56 8.49 -6.37 -8.69
CA GLY A 56 9.56 -5.57 -9.25
C GLY A 56 9.73 -4.22 -8.56
N SER A 57 10.94 -3.67 -8.62
CA SER A 57 11.28 -2.41 -7.97
C SER A 57 10.45 -1.24 -8.50
N GLY A 58 9.99 -0.35 -7.60
CA GLY A 58 9.21 0.83 -7.95
C GLY A 58 7.73 0.55 -8.20
N THR A 59 7.29 -0.70 -8.04
CA THR A 59 5.88 -1.06 -8.18
C THR A 59 5.05 -0.70 -6.96
N HIS A 60 5.66 -0.59 -5.78
CA HIS A 60 5.02 -0.22 -4.52
C HIS A 60 5.73 0.97 -3.89
N TRP A 61 4.97 1.92 -3.36
CA TRP A 61 5.50 3.12 -2.70
C TRP A 61 4.54 3.62 -1.60
N ILE A 62 5.06 4.44 -0.68
CA ILE A 62 4.25 5.11 0.35
C ILE A 62 3.91 6.51 -0.14
N GLU A 63 2.62 6.84 -0.18
CA GLU A 63 2.14 8.21 -0.33
C GLU A 63 1.96 8.85 1.04
N GLU A 64 2.18 10.16 1.11
CA GLU A 64 2.01 10.98 2.30
C GLU A 64 1.08 12.16 1.99
N ARG A 65 0.26 12.58 2.95
CA ARG A 65 -0.55 13.81 2.85
C ARG A 65 -0.62 14.56 4.18
N GLU A 66 -0.83 15.86 4.11
CA GLU A 66 -1.24 16.66 5.26
C GLU A 66 -2.76 16.51 5.44
N GLY A 67 -3.19 16.10 6.63
CA GLY A 67 -4.59 16.06 7.05
C GLY A 67 -4.94 17.11 8.10
#